data_AF-A0A3S3T6G3-F1
#
_entry.id   AF-A0A3S3T6G3-F1
#
_cell.length_a   1.000
_cell.length_b   1.000
_cell.length_c   1.000
_cell.angle_alpha   90.00
_cell.angle_beta   90.00
_cell.angle_gamma   90.00
#
_symmetry.space_group_name_H-M   'P 1'
#
loop_
_entity.id
_entity.type
_entity.pdbx_description
1 polymer ?
#
loop_
_entity_poly.entity_id
_entity_poly.type
_entity_poly.pdbx_seq_one_letter_code
_entity_poly.pdbx_strand_id
1 'polypeptide(L)' 'MHFNVVYGVSNNTRKQWDDAGARAIGFFPRDNAERFVPQMQGHLDEPAFEARFQGGSFCADGFDGDPTRFD' A
#
# COMPACT_ATOMS: atom_id res chain seq x y z
N MET A 1 26.78 12.24 6.19
CA MET A 1 25.52 12.54 5.46
C MET A 1 24.48 11.55 5.97
N HIS A 2 23.30 12.02 6.41
CA HIS A 2 22.23 11.19 6.98
C HIS A 2 21.05 11.23 6.01
N PHE A 3 20.41 10.09 5.75
CA PHE A 3 19.19 9.97 4.95
C PHE A 3 18.06 9.35 5.78
N ASN A 4 16.82 9.78 5.54
CA ASN A 4 15.61 9.20 6.14
C ASN A 4 14.76 8.58 5.04
N VAL A 5 14.30 7.35 5.25
CA VAL A 5 13.32 6.71 4.36
C VAL A 5 11.92 7.20 4.73
N VAL A 6 11.14 7.59 3.73
CA VAL A 6 9.75 8.04 3.90
C VAL A 6 8.87 7.29 2.91
N TYR A 7 7.81 6.64 3.41
CA TYR A 7 6.77 6.05 2.56
C TYR A 7 5.73 7.12 2.20
N GLY A 8 5.58 7.40 0.91
CA GLY A 8 4.69 8.44 0.40
C GLY A 8 3.23 8.03 0.37
N VAL A 9 2.62 7.80 1.55
CA VAL A 9 1.22 7.38 1.67
C VAL A 9 0.48 8.30 2.63
N SER A 10 -0.77 8.63 2.29
CA SER A 10 -1.68 9.38 3.16
C SER A 10 -1.96 8.65 4.47
N ASN A 11 -2.71 9.26 5.39
CA ASN A 11 -3.07 8.64 6.65
C ASN A 11 -4.21 7.62 6.48
N ASN A 12 -4.04 6.68 5.57
CA ASN A 12 -5.01 5.66 5.22
C ASN A 12 -5.17 4.68 6.39
N THR A 13 -6.41 4.36 6.75
CA THR A 13 -6.71 3.40 7.82
C THR A 13 -6.08 2.04 7.56
N ARG A 14 -5.99 1.64 6.29
CA ARG A 14 -5.45 0.34 5.83
C ARG A 14 -4.01 0.43 5.29
N LYS A 15 -3.24 1.47 5.64
CA LYS A 15 -1.84 1.56 5.19
C LYS A 15 -1.03 0.40 5.74
N GLN A 16 -0.05 -0.06 4.95
CA GLN A 16 0.82 -1.18 5.31
C GLN A 16 2.24 -0.73 5.73
N TRP A 17 2.48 0.58 5.78
CA TRP A 17 3.77 1.18 6.09
C TRP A 17 3.70 2.07 7.33
N ASP A 18 4.82 2.16 8.05
CA ASP A 18 4.97 3.03 9.23
C ASP A 18 5.36 4.47 8.84
N ASP A 19 4.98 5.43 9.69
CA ASP A 19 5.21 6.86 9.46
C ASP A 19 6.48 7.39 10.14
N ALA A 20 7.32 6.59 10.82
CA ALA A 20 8.40 7.12 11.65
C ALA A 20 9.33 8.09 10.88
N GLY A 21 9.68 7.75 9.64
CA GLY A 21 10.49 8.62 8.78
C GLY A 21 9.79 9.93 8.40
N ALA A 22 8.49 9.89 8.14
CA ALA A 22 7.68 11.09 7.88
C ALA A 22 7.62 12.00 9.13
N ARG A 23 7.36 11.41 10.30
CA ARG A 23 7.28 12.15 11.57
C ARG A 23 8.63 12.77 11.94
N ALA A 24 9.73 12.08 11.68
CA ALA A 24 11.08 12.58 11.92
C ALA A 24 11.40 13.87 11.15
N ILE A 25 10.73 14.12 10.02
CA ILE A 25 10.88 15.34 9.22
C ILE A 25 9.73 16.35 9.41
N GLY A 26 8.82 16.10 10.36
CA GLY A 26 7.67 16.96 10.62
C GLY A 26 6.53 16.82 9.61
N PHE A 27 6.51 15.76 8.79
CA PHE A 27 5.43 15.47 7.85
C PHE A 27 4.35 14.60 8.52
N PHE A 28 3.11 15.10 8.51
CA PHE A 28 1.94 14.41 9.09
C PHE A 28 0.79 14.41 8.07
N PRO A 29 0.61 13.33 7.28
CA PRO A 29 -0.44 13.28 6.28
C PRO A 29 -1.83 13.41 6.92
N ARG A 30 -2.74 14.12 6.24
CA ARG A 30 -4.08 14.46 6.79
C ARG A 30 -5.23 13.76 6.09
N ASP A 31 -5.06 13.44 4.80
CA ASP A 31 -6.07 12.73 4.03
C ASP A 31 -6.12 11.24 4.37
N ASN A 32 -7.26 10.62 4.08
CA ASN A 32 -7.49 9.18 4.25
C ASN A 32 -8.34 8.66 3.09
N ALA A 33 -7.89 7.58 2.45
CA ALA A 33 -8.56 6.93 1.33
C ALA A 33 -9.97 6.41 1.65
N GLU A 34 -10.29 6.12 2.93
CA GLU A 34 -11.63 5.63 3.32
C GLU A 34 -12.76 6.58 2.90
N ARG A 35 -12.48 7.90 2.76
CA ARG A 35 -13.47 8.89 2.29
C ARG A 35 -13.98 8.63 0.85
N PHE A 36 -13.27 7.80 0.09
CA PHE A 36 -13.59 7.46 -1.30
C PHE A 36 -14.19 6.06 -1.47
N VAL A 37 -14.26 5.25 -0.40
CA VAL A 37 -14.82 3.89 -0.46
C VAL A 37 -16.26 3.87 -1.02
N PRO A 38 -17.17 4.80 -0.63
CA PRO A 38 -18.52 4.83 -1.21
C PRO A 38 -18.53 5.01 -2.74
N GLN A 39 -17.56 5.72 -3.29
CA GLN A 39 -17.43 5.99 -4.73
C GLN A 39 -16.81 4.83 -5.49
N MET A 40 -16.15 3.89 -4.80
CA MET A 40 -15.45 2.75 -5.40
C MET A 40 -16.32 1.47 -5.44
N GLN A 41 -17.62 1.56 -5.14
CA GLN A 41 -18.52 0.42 -5.24
C GLN A 41 -18.47 -0.21 -6.64
N GLY A 42 -18.25 -1.53 -6.71
CA GLY A 42 -18.07 -2.25 -7.97
C GLY A 42 -16.67 -2.13 -8.61
N HIS A 43 -15.73 -1.43 -7.96
CA HIS A 43 -14.35 -1.25 -8.41
C HIS A 43 -13.31 -1.77 -7.40
N LEU A 44 -13.74 -2.38 -6.29
CA LEU A 44 -12.86 -2.90 -5.24
C LEU A 44 -12.45 -4.37 -5.46
N ASP A 45 -12.91 -4.98 -6.55
CA ASP A 45 -12.58 -6.36 -6.89
C ASP A 45 -11.17 -6.42 -7.49
N GLU A 46 -10.19 -6.66 -6.62
CA GLU A 46 -8.79 -6.88 -7.00
C GLU A 46 -8.54 -8.38 -7.24
N PRO A 47 -7.77 -8.77 -8.27
CA PRO A 47 -7.37 -10.16 -8.47
C PRO A 47 -6.65 -10.73 -7.24
N ALA A 48 -6.92 -11.99 -6.90
CA ALA A 48 -6.44 -12.60 -5.64
C ALA A 48 -4.90 -12.59 -5.48
N PHE A 49 -4.15 -12.68 -6.58
CA PHE A 49 -2.70 -12.57 -6.56
C PHE A 49 -2.26 -11.14 -6.24
N GLU A 50 -2.84 -10.15 -6.91
CA GLU A 50 -2.47 -8.72 -6.75
C GLU A 50 -2.81 -8.24 -5.33
N ALA A 51 -3.98 -8.62 -4.82
CA ALA A 51 -4.41 -8.33 -3.45
C ALA A 51 -3.47 -8.92 -2.37
N ARG A 52 -2.66 -9.94 -2.72
CA ARG A 52 -1.73 -10.60 -1.79
C ARG A 52 -0.41 -9.84 -1.64
N PHE A 53 0.02 -9.10 -2.66
CA PHE A 53 1.33 -8.48 -2.68
C PHE A 53 1.22 -6.96 -2.84
N GLN A 54 1.99 -6.19 -2.06
CA GLN A 54 1.96 -4.72 -2.12
C GLN A 54 2.30 -4.14 -3.49
N GLY A 55 3.02 -4.88 -4.34
CA GLY A 55 3.33 -4.46 -5.71
C GLY A 55 2.17 -4.65 -6.70
N GLY A 56 1.06 -5.28 -6.29
CA GLY A 56 -0.09 -5.56 -7.15
C GLY A 56 0.31 -6.34 -8.39
N SER A 57 -0.22 -5.92 -9.54
CA SER A 57 0.08 -6.53 -10.86
C SER A 57 1.56 -6.58 -11.25
N PHE A 58 2.41 -5.68 -10.72
CA PHE A 58 3.85 -5.73 -10.98
C PHE A 58 4.51 -6.98 -10.41
N CYS A 59 3.96 -7.55 -9.33
CA CYS A 59 4.45 -8.82 -8.78
C CYS A 59 4.02 -10.03 -9.62
N ALA A 60 2.99 -9.90 -10.45
CA ALA A 60 2.50 -10.98 -11.30
C ALA A 60 3.32 -11.10 -12.60
N ASP A 61 3.95 -10.02 -13.04
CA ASP A 61 4.70 -9.99 -14.28
C ASP A 61 5.92 -10.93 -14.23
N GLY A 62 5.92 -11.94 -15.11
CA GLY A 62 6.98 -12.95 -15.18
C GLY A 62 7.06 -13.92 -14.00
N PHE A 63 6.10 -13.92 -13.07
CA PHE A 63 6.06 -14.86 -11.96
C PHE A 63 5.56 -16.24 -12.40
N ASP A 64 6.37 -17.28 -12.21
CA ASP A 64 6.07 -18.68 -12.57
C ASP A 64 5.98 -19.63 -11.36
N GLY A 65 6.04 -19.06 -10.14
CA GLY A 65 5.98 -19.81 -8.89
C GLY A 65 4.56 -20.09 -8.40
N ASP A 66 4.47 -20.74 -7.23
CA ASP A 66 3.20 -20.97 -6.53
C ASP A 66 2.97 -19.87 -5.47
N PRO A 67 1.97 -18.97 -5.64
CA PRO A 67 1.72 -17.88 -4.71
C PRO A 67 1.15 -18.35 -3.36
N THR A 68 0.70 -19.60 -3.25
CA THR A 68 0.16 -20.17 -2.01
C THR A 68 1.24 -20.61 -1.03
N ARG A 69 2.52 -20.54 -1.41
CA ARG A 69 3.66 -20.90 -0.57
C ARG A 69 4.20 -19.78 0.30
N PHE A 70 3.61 -18.60 0.20
CA PHE A 70 3.85 -17.49 1.11
C PHE A 70 2.68 -17.46 2.09
N ASP A 71 2.91 -17.12 3.36
CA ASP A 71 1.87 -16.96 4.40
C ASP A 71 1.68 -15.47 4.74
#